data_AF-A0A6A6ZUQ9-F1
#
_entry.id   AF-A0A6A6ZUQ9-F1
#
_cell.length_a   1.000
_cell.length_b   1.000
_cell.length_c   1.000
_cell.angle_alpha   90.00
_cell.angle_beta   90.00
_cell.angle_gamma   90.00
#
_symmetry.space_group_name_H-M   'P 1'
#
loop_
_entity.id
_entity.type
_entity.pdbx_description
1 polymer ?
#
loop_
_entity_poly.entity_id
_entity_poly.type
_entity_poly.pdbx_seq_one_letter_code
_entity_poly.pdbx_strand_id
1 'polypeptide(L)'
;MKKGFFSIVFFANMWQLLVSLLYINTNALLTCFCVESEWQSFSRKPKSLRVTSPTGQQRSTYFLSLPWRYSLPLMGIFTTLHWTLSQAIFLTVVTTYKPESYHHDMIFLGTSPRALILTVSIGLFIMLGFVAMCFRTSDGILPRGGSCSAVISAACHRPSGDGDAAQKPVQWGEASVYGAETRNVGHCCFTSYEVIPPRSNRKYR
;
A
#
# COMPACT_ATOMS: atom_id res chain seq x y z
N MET A 1 1.40 44.46 4.96
CA MET A 1 2.39 43.57 4.30
C MET A 1 2.44 42.14 4.87
N LYS A 2 2.62 41.95 6.19
CA LYS A 2 2.83 40.60 6.78
C LYS A 2 1.69 39.59 6.55
N LYS A 3 0.41 39.97 6.69
CA LYS A 3 -0.73 39.04 6.56
C LYS A 3 -0.91 38.47 5.14
N GLY A 4 -0.75 39.30 4.11
CA GLY A 4 -0.84 38.87 2.71
C GLY A 4 0.29 37.94 2.29
N PHE A 5 1.50 38.19 2.79
CA PHE A 5 2.66 37.32 2.57
C PHE A 5 2.43 35.89 3.06
N PHE A 6 2.04 35.73 4.34
CA PHE A 6 1.78 34.40 4.88
C PHE A 6 0.66 33.68 4.12
N SER A 7 -0.40 34.38 3.74
CA SER A 7 -1.50 33.79 2.97
C SER A 7 -1.03 33.22 1.61
N ILE A 8 -0.19 33.95 0.87
CA ILE A 8 0.37 33.50 -0.41
C ILE A 8 1.30 32.30 -0.19
N VAL A 9 2.16 32.35 0.83
CA VAL A 9 3.07 31.25 1.17
C VAL A 9 2.31 29.98 1.53
N PHE A 10 1.30 30.09 2.40
CA PHE A 10 0.45 28.96 2.78
C PHE A 10 -0.29 28.39 1.57
N PHE A 11 -0.86 29.25 0.73
CA PHE A 11 -1.58 28.80 -0.46
C PHE A 11 -0.67 28.06 -1.45
N ALA A 12 0.54 28.58 -1.72
CA ALA A 12 1.50 27.92 -2.59
C ALA A 12 1.90 26.52 -2.07
N ASN A 13 2.10 26.39 -0.75
CA ASN A 13 2.54 25.14 -0.12
C ASN A 13 1.41 24.17 0.22
N MET A 14 0.15 24.63 0.28
CA MET A 14 -1.01 23.77 0.52
C MET A 14 -1.08 22.64 -0.52
N TRP A 15 -0.77 22.94 -1.78
CA TRP A 15 -0.75 21.93 -2.85
C TRP A 15 0.33 20.88 -2.63
N GLN A 16 1.50 21.27 -2.13
CA GLN A 16 2.57 20.34 -1.77
C GLN A 16 2.12 19.39 -0.65
N LEU A 17 1.45 19.93 0.38
CA LEU A 17 0.87 19.11 1.46
C LEU A 17 -0.16 18.10 0.92
N LEU A 18 -1.03 18.52 0.00
CA LEU A 18 -2.00 17.62 -0.63
C LEU A 18 -1.32 16.48 -1.41
N VAL A 19 -0.25 16.75 -2.15
CA VAL A 19 0.53 15.71 -2.84
C VAL A 19 1.17 14.74 -1.84
N SER A 20 1.70 15.23 -0.71
CA SER A 20 2.25 14.36 0.34
C SER A 20 1.19 13.48 1.00
N LEU A 21 0.00 14.02 1.27
CA LEU A 21 -1.13 13.22 1.79
C LEU A 21 -1.56 12.15 0.78
N LEU A 22 -1.60 12.50 -0.51
CA LEU A 22 -1.90 11.55 -1.57
C LEU A 22 -0.85 10.43 -1.63
N TYR A 23 0.44 10.75 -1.48
CA TYR A 23 1.52 9.76 -1.41
C TYR A 23 1.31 8.78 -0.24
N ILE A 24 1.04 9.29 0.97
CA ILE A 24 0.84 8.45 2.16
C ILE A 24 -0.34 7.49 1.95
N ASN A 25 -1.47 8.00 1.46
CA ASN A 25 -2.65 7.17 1.17
C ASN A 25 -2.35 6.13 0.08
N THR A 26 -1.64 6.52 -0.97
CA THR A 26 -1.24 5.62 -2.05
C THR A 26 -0.35 4.49 -1.55
N ASN A 27 0.66 4.83 -0.74
CA ASN A 27 1.58 3.88 -0.15
C ASN A 27 0.84 2.90 0.78
N ALA A 28 -0.11 3.39 1.58
CA ALA A 28 -0.95 2.56 2.45
C ALA A 28 -1.81 1.58 1.62
N LEU A 29 -2.50 2.06 0.59
CA LEU A 29 -3.35 1.23 -0.28
C LEU A 29 -2.54 0.14 -1.00
N LEU A 30 -1.39 0.50 -1.58
CA LEU A 30 -0.51 -0.46 -2.24
C LEU A 30 0.04 -1.51 -1.26
N THR A 31 0.32 -1.11 -0.02
CA THR A 31 0.76 -2.04 1.04
C THR A 31 -0.37 -3.02 1.36
N CYS A 32 -1.59 -2.55 1.59
CA CYS A 32 -2.76 -3.40 1.81
C CYS A 32 -3.00 -4.37 0.64
N PHE A 33 -2.89 -3.89 -0.60
CA PHE A 33 -3.01 -4.73 -1.79
C PHE A 33 -1.94 -5.81 -1.85
N CYS A 34 -0.68 -5.47 -1.56
CA CYS A 34 0.41 -6.45 -1.56
C CYS A 34 0.23 -7.51 -0.47
N VAL A 35 -0.13 -7.09 0.75
CA VAL A 35 -0.43 -7.97 1.89
C VAL A 35 -1.57 -8.92 1.54
N GLU A 36 -2.67 -8.40 0.98
CA GLU A 36 -3.80 -9.24 0.58
C GLU A 36 -3.43 -10.19 -0.56
N SER A 37 -2.62 -9.76 -1.54
CA SER A 37 -2.15 -10.66 -2.61
C SER A 37 -1.26 -11.78 -2.07
N GLU A 38 -0.43 -11.50 -1.06
CA GLU A 38 0.41 -12.48 -0.39
C GLU A 38 -0.45 -13.43 0.44
N TRP A 39 -1.39 -12.89 1.22
CA TRP A 39 -2.39 -13.63 1.97
C TRP A 39 -3.13 -14.63 1.08
N GLN A 40 -3.77 -14.15 0.01
CA GLN A 40 -4.50 -14.98 -0.95
C GLN A 40 -3.63 -16.07 -1.60
N SER A 41 -2.34 -15.81 -1.78
CA SER A 41 -1.44 -16.76 -2.40
C SER A 41 -1.18 -18.03 -1.58
N PHE A 42 -1.37 -17.99 -0.26
CA PHE A 42 -1.27 -19.16 0.61
C PHE A 42 -2.42 -20.17 0.41
N SER A 43 -3.50 -19.79 -0.28
CA SER A 43 -4.54 -20.76 -0.64
C SER A 43 -4.17 -21.64 -1.85
N ARG A 44 -3.25 -21.16 -2.69
CA ARG A 44 -2.93 -21.80 -3.98
C ARG A 44 -1.74 -22.75 -3.90
N LYS A 45 -0.78 -22.44 -3.03
CA LYS A 45 0.44 -23.26 -2.87
C LYS A 45 1.04 -23.11 -1.48
N PRO A 46 1.77 -24.12 -0.99
CA PRO A 46 2.51 -24.00 0.25
C PRO A 46 3.59 -22.92 0.16
N LYS A 47 3.70 -22.09 1.18
CA LYS A 47 4.69 -21.02 1.27
C LYS A 47 5.23 -20.89 2.68
N SER A 48 6.54 -20.64 2.79
CA SER A 48 7.17 -20.30 4.07
C SER A 48 6.73 -18.92 4.56
N LEU A 49 6.57 -18.78 5.88
CA LEU A 49 6.26 -17.50 6.51
C LEU A 49 7.43 -16.52 6.41
N ARG A 50 7.08 -15.25 6.22
CA ARG A 50 8.02 -14.13 6.15
C ARG A 50 8.10 -13.46 7.52
N VAL A 51 9.27 -13.54 8.17
CA VAL A 51 9.47 -13.01 9.54
C VAL A 51 10.77 -12.23 9.65
N THR A 52 10.87 -11.35 10.64
CA THR A 52 12.07 -10.53 10.87
C THR A 52 13.28 -11.39 11.27
N SER A 53 13.08 -12.35 12.18
CA SER A 53 14.12 -13.27 12.65
C SER A 53 13.72 -14.71 12.28
N PRO A 54 14.19 -15.25 11.15
CA PRO A 54 13.75 -16.54 10.64
C PRO A 54 14.36 -17.71 11.40
N THR A 55 13.58 -18.77 11.55
CA THR A 55 14.00 -20.09 12.05
C THR A 55 13.53 -21.19 11.11
N GLY A 56 14.32 -22.24 10.94
CA GLY A 56 13.98 -23.36 10.03
C GLY A 56 13.87 -22.93 8.56
N GLN A 57 12.72 -23.15 7.93
CA GLN A 57 12.47 -22.83 6.51
C GLN A 57 11.78 -21.48 6.30
N GLN A 58 11.63 -20.67 7.36
CA GLN A 58 11.09 -19.31 7.28
C GLN A 58 12.00 -18.40 6.44
N ARG A 59 11.42 -17.34 5.89
CA ARG A 59 12.15 -16.39 5.05
C ARG A 59 12.25 -15.05 5.76
N SER A 60 13.45 -14.49 5.80
CA SER A 60 13.59 -13.04 6.03
C SER A 60 13.47 -12.29 4.71
N THR A 61 13.30 -11.00 4.82
CA THR A 61 12.93 -10.08 3.75
C THR A 61 13.34 -8.67 4.16
N TYR A 62 13.16 -7.72 3.27
CA TYR A 62 13.46 -6.32 3.53
C TYR A 62 12.56 -5.73 4.63
N PHE A 63 13.14 -4.82 5.41
CA PHE A 63 12.45 -4.06 6.46
C PHE A 63 11.33 -3.15 5.91
N LEU A 64 11.30 -2.89 4.60
CA LEU A 64 10.24 -2.09 3.99
C LEU A 64 8.92 -2.87 3.90
N SER A 65 7.82 -2.19 4.26
CA SER A 65 6.46 -2.73 4.17
C SER A 65 6.05 -3.08 2.74
N LEU A 66 6.56 -2.34 1.74
CA LEU A 66 6.24 -2.51 0.33
C LEU A 66 7.44 -3.03 -0.47
N PRO A 67 7.28 -4.03 -1.36
CA PRO A 67 8.36 -4.50 -2.22
C PRO A 67 8.94 -3.38 -3.09
N TRP A 68 10.27 -3.37 -3.31
CA TRP A 68 10.98 -2.32 -4.06
C TRP A 68 10.43 -2.07 -5.47
N ARG A 69 9.95 -3.11 -6.14
CA ARG A 69 9.30 -3.01 -7.46
C ARG A 69 8.07 -2.09 -7.48
N TYR A 70 7.45 -1.83 -6.34
CA TYR A 70 6.35 -0.88 -6.20
C TYR A 70 6.80 0.41 -5.51
N SER A 71 7.64 0.31 -4.47
CA SER A 71 8.09 1.47 -3.70
C SER A 71 8.97 2.43 -4.51
N LEU A 72 9.93 1.93 -5.29
CA LEU A 72 10.84 2.80 -6.06
C LEU A 72 10.11 3.58 -7.17
N PRO A 73 9.27 2.95 -8.03
CA PRO A 73 8.50 3.70 -9.01
C PRO A 73 7.55 4.71 -8.36
N LEU A 74 6.90 4.33 -7.25
CA LEU A 74 6.00 5.21 -6.52
C LEU A 74 6.73 6.46 -6.00
N MET A 75 7.86 6.26 -5.33
CA MET A 75 8.69 7.35 -4.83
C MET A 75 9.18 8.24 -5.98
N GLY A 76 9.63 7.64 -7.09
CA GLY A 76 10.07 8.38 -8.27
C GLY A 76 8.97 9.27 -8.83
N ILE A 77 7.78 8.72 -9.05
CA ILE A 77 6.63 9.46 -9.59
C ILE A 77 6.23 10.61 -8.65
N PHE A 78 6.08 10.36 -7.34
CA PHE A 78 5.70 11.42 -6.41
C PHE A 78 6.80 12.47 -6.20
N THR A 79 8.08 12.08 -6.26
CA THR A 79 9.20 13.03 -6.24
C THR A 79 9.14 13.93 -7.48
N THR A 80 8.92 13.36 -8.66
CA THR A 80 8.76 14.16 -9.89
C THR A 80 7.55 15.07 -9.81
N LEU A 81 6.42 14.60 -9.25
CA LEU A 81 5.21 15.40 -9.08
C LEU A 81 5.42 16.58 -8.12
N HIS A 82 6.08 16.35 -6.98
CA HIS A 82 6.47 17.42 -6.05
C HIS A 82 7.39 18.44 -6.71
N TRP A 83 8.37 17.96 -7.48
CA TRP A 83 9.30 18.82 -8.19
C TRP A 83 8.59 19.66 -9.26
N THR A 84 7.78 19.06 -10.13
CA THR A 84 7.05 19.80 -11.17
C THR A 84 6.03 20.76 -10.56
N LEU A 85 5.39 20.41 -9.45
CA LEU A 85 4.49 21.29 -8.72
C LEU A 85 5.21 22.53 -8.18
N SER A 86 6.46 22.39 -7.72
CA SER A 86 7.26 23.54 -7.28
C SER A 86 7.61 24.51 -8.42
N GLN A 87 7.72 24.00 -9.64
CA GLN A 87 7.90 24.82 -10.84
C GLN A 87 6.57 25.39 -11.36
N ALA A 88 5.45 24.75 -11.03
CA ALA A 88 4.11 25.13 -11.49
C ALA A 88 3.54 26.30 -10.70
N ILE A 89 3.72 26.31 -9.37
CA ILE A 89 3.22 27.32 -8.44
C ILE A 89 4.39 27.76 -7.56
N PHE A 90 4.83 29.00 -7.71
CA PHE A 90 5.98 29.53 -6.98
C PHE A 90 5.73 30.97 -6.51
N LEU A 91 6.36 31.36 -5.41
CA LEU A 91 6.27 32.73 -4.92
C LEU A 91 7.21 33.63 -5.72
N THR A 92 6.69 34.75 -6.23
CA THR A 92 7.47 35.75 -6.96
C THR A 92 7.40 37.08 -6.23
N VAL A 93 8.55 37.74 -6.09
CA VAL A 93 8.64 39.10 -5.54
C VAL A 93 9.04 40.03 -6.68
N VAL A 94 8.19 41.01 -6.97
CA VAL A 94 8.44 42.04 -7.96
C VAL A 94 8.83 43.31 -7.23
N THR A 95 10.05 43.78 -7.49
CA THR A 95 10.56 45.03 -6.93
C THR A 95 10.46 46.12 -8.01
N THR A 96 9.69 47.17 -7.74
CA THR A 96 9.58 48.30 -8.68
C THR A 96 10.61 49.37 -8.33
N TYR A 97 11.49 49.71 -9.28
CA TYR A 97 12.42 50.83 -9.15
C TYR A 97 11.77 52.12 -9.66
N LYS A 98 11.60 53.12 -8.79
CA LYS A 98 11.21 54.49 -9.17
C LYS A 98 12.31 55.45 -8.70
N PRO A 99 12.77 56.39 -9.55
CA PRO A 99 13.86 57.32 -9.20
C PRO A 99 13.58 58.18 -7.95
N GLU A 100 12.32 58.39 -7.59
CA GLU A 100 11.89 59.32 -6.55
C GLU A 100 11.15 58.66 -5.36
N SER A 101 11.03 57.32 -5.31
CA SER A 101 10.19 56.64 -4.32
C SER A 101 10.85 55.38 -3.75
N TYR A 102 10.62 55.14 -2.46
CA TYR A 102 11.07 53.95 -1.75
C TYR A 102 10.58 52.66 -2.41
N HIS A 103 11.41 51.62 -2.37
CA HIS A 103 11.12 50.29 -2.91
C HIS A 103 9.82 49.73 -2.32
N HIS A 104 8.87 49.38 -3.19
CA HIS A 104 7.70 48.61 -2.84
C HIS A 104 7.84 47.20 -3.41
N ASP A 105 8.13 46.24 -2.53
CA ASP A 105 8.14 44.83 -2.88
C ASP A 105 6.70 44.32 -2.92
N MET A 106 6.26 43.94 -4.11
CA MET A 106 4.96 43.29 -4.28
C MET A 106 5.15 41.79 -4.44
N ILE A 107 4.46 41.02 -3.61
CA ILE A 107 4.54 39.56 -3.58
C ILE A 107 3.33 39.01 -4.29
N PHE A 108 3.56 38.16 -5.29
CA PHE A 108 2.52 37.51 -6.07
C PHE A 108 2.80 36.02 -6.23
N LEU A 109 1.76 35.29 -6.61
CA LEU A 109 1.87 33.87 -6.96
C LEU A 109 2.22 33.76 -8.45
N GLY A 110 3.45 33.34 -8.73
CA GLY A 110 3.89 32.99 -10.08
C GLY A 110 3.33 31.62 -10.48
N THR A 111 2.91 31.50 -11.74
CA THR A 111 2.47 30.24 -12.32
C THR A 111 3.19 29.98 -13.65
N SER A 112 3.58 28.72 -13.87
CA SER A 112 4.18 28.28 -15.14
C SER A 112 3.22 27.34 -15.86
N PRO A 113 2.65 27.74 -17.01
CA PRO A 113 1.69 26.91 -17.74
C PRO A 113 2.26 25.55 -18.14
N ARG A 114 3.53 25.51 -18.55
CA ARG A 114 4.21 24.27 -18.97
C ARG A 114 4.34 23.29 -17.82
N ALA A 115 4.76 23.77 -16.65
CA ALA A 115 4.90 22.95 -15.45
C ALA A 115 3.53 22.52 -14.88
N LEU A 116 2.50 23.38 -14.99
CA LEU A 116 1.12 23.03 -14.63
C LEU A 116 0.59 21.87 -15.49
N ILE A 117 0.72 21.96 -16.81
CA ILE A 117 0.29 20.89 -17.73
C ILE A 117 0.98 19.57 -17.39
N LEU A 118 2.30 19.60 -17.15
CA LEU A 118 3.06 18.41 -16.78
C LEU A 118 2.60 17.83 -15.44
N THR A 119 2.42 18.67 -14.42
CA THR A 119 1.94 18.27 -13.09
C THR A 119 0.57 17.60 -13.15
N VAL A 120 -0.37 18.20 -13.91
CA VAL A 120 -1.72 17.63 -14.12
C VAL A 120 -1.65 16.31 -14.88
N SER A 121 -0.79 16.22 -15.89
CA SER A 121 -0.62 14.99 -16.69
C SER A 121 -0.09 13.83 -15.84
N ILE A 122 0.91 14.08 -14.99
CA ILE A 122 1.44 13.08 -14.04
C ILE A 122 0.35 12.69 -13.03
N GLY A 123 -0.40 13.65 -12.50
CA GLY A 123 -1.53 13.38 -11.60
C GLY A 123 -2.60 12.49 -12.23
N LEU A 124 -2.97 12.75 -13.48
CA LEU A 124 -3.92 11.93 -14.24
C LEU A 124 -3.37 10.51 -14.47
N PHE A 125 -2.10 10.38 -14.81
CA PHE A 125 -1.46 9.08 -14.96
C PHE A 125 -1.51 8.24 -13.67
N ILE A 126 -1.26 8.86 -12.51
CA ILE A 126 -1.41 8.20 -11.20
C ILE A 126 -2.86 7.73 -11.00
N MET A 127 -3.84 8.60 -11.26
CA MET A 127 -5.27 8.27 -11.12
C MET A 127 -5.66 7.07 -11.99
N LEU A 128 -5.24 7.06 -13.27
CA LEU A 128 -5.51 5.94 -14.18
C LEU A 128 -4.86 4.64 -13.69
N GLY A 129 -3.64 4.72 -13.15
CA GLY A 129 -2.97 3.58 -12.52
C GLY A 129 -3.77 2.98 -11.37
N PHE A 130 -4.38 3.82 -10.53
CA PHE A 130 -5.28 3.37 -9.46
C PHE A 130 -6.54 2.69 -9.97
N VAL A 131 -7.21 3.32 -10.93
CA VAL A 131 -8.41 2.77 -11.53
C VAL A 131 -8.11 1.39 -12.14
N ALA A 132 -6.98 1.24 -12.83
CA ALA A 132 -6.53 -0.04 -13.35
C ALA A 132 -6.28 -1.09 -12.25
N MET A 133 -5.75 -0.67 -11.09
CA MET A 133 -5.57 -1.57 -9.94
C MET A 133 -6.91 -2.00 -9.31
N CYS A 134 -7.94 -1.15 -9.32
CA CYS A 134 -9.27 -1.51 -8.82
C CYS A 134 -9.89 -2.67 -9.60
N PHE A 135 -9.55 -2.83 -10.88
CA PHE A 135 -10.01 -3.94 -11.71
C PHE A 135 -9.21 -5.24 -11.50
N ARG A 136 -8.12 -5.23 -10.74
CA ARG A 136 -7.37 -6.45 -10.43
C ARG A 136 -8.09 -7.27 -9.36
N THR A 137 -8.68 -8.38 -9.77
CA THR A 137 -9.20 -9.41 -8.86
C THR A 137 -8.08 -10.33 -8.40
N SER A 138 -8.14 -10.77 -7.15
CA SER A 138 -7.28 -11.84 -6.63
C SER A 138 -8.10 -13.13 -6.57
N ASP A 139 -7.76 -14.15 -7.38
CA ASP A 139 -8.53 -15.43 -7.43
C ASP A 139 -8.13 -16.42 -6.32
N GLY A 140 -7.78 -15.91 -5.13
CA GLY A 140 -7.60 -16.77 -3.96
C GLY A 140 -8.93 -17.08 -3.29
N ILE A 141 -8.99 -18.24 -2.64
CA ILE A 141 -10.16 -18.74 -1.90
C ILE A 141 -10.10 -18.40 -0.41
N LEU A 142 -9.02 -17.77 0.04
CA LEU A 142 -8.80 -17.42 1.43
C LEU A 142 -9.78 -16.30 1.82
N PRO A 143 -10.38 -16.32 3.03
CA PRO A 143 -11.16 -15.19 3.51
C PRO A 143 -10.31 -13.92 3.48
N ARG A 144 -10.85 -12.84 2.90
CA ARG A 144 -10.14 -11.57 2.81
C ARG A 144 -9.88 -10.98 4.19
N GLY A 145 -8.80 -10.22 4.33
CA GLY A 145 -8.46 -9.56 5.59
C GLY A 145 -7.14 -10.05 6.16
N GLY A 146 -6.12 -10.23 5.32
CA GLY A 146 -4.77 -10.59 5.77
C GLY A 146 -4.08 -9.58 6.69
N SER A 147 -4.71 -8.42 6.94
CA SER A 147 -4.29 -7.41 7.92
C SER A 147 -5.12 -7.42 9.21
N CYS A 148 -6.19 -8.21 9.29
CA CYS A 148 -7.05 -8.29 10.46
C CYS A 148 -6.57 -9.38 11.41
N SER A 149 -6.20 -9.01 12.64
CA SER A 149 -5.72 -9.96 13.65
C SER A 149 -6.74 -11.05 13.97
N ALA A 150 -8.04 -10.75 13.94
CA ALA A 150 -9.09 -11.74 14.15
C ALA A 150 -9.15 -12.79 13.02
N VAL A 151 -9.02 -12.35 11.76
CA VAL A 151 -8.99 -13.25 10.58
C VAL A 151 -7.73 -14.11 10.60
N ILE A 152 -6.58 -13.51 10.90
CA ILE A 152 -5.30 -14.24 11.02
C ILE A 152 -5.39 -15.28 12.13
N SER A 153 -5.89 -14.89 13.32
CA SER A 153 -6.06 -15.80 14.46
C SER A 153 -6.96 -16.98 14.11
N ALA A 154 -8.12 -16.72 13.49
CA ALA A 154 -9.03 -17.76 13.03
C ALA A 154 -8.31 -18.76 12.09
N ALA A 155 -7.52 -18.27 11.13
CA ALA A 155 -6.76 -19.11 10.21
C ALA A 155 -5.59 -19.88 10.87
N CYS A 156 -5.14 -19.49 12.06
CA CYS A 156 -3.99 -20.09 12.76
C CYS A 156 -4.36 -21.23 13.74
N HIS A 157 -5.62 -21.67 13.79
CA HIS A 157 -6.04 -22.81 14.62
C HIS A 157 -5.59 -24.15 14.01
N ARG A 158 -4.29 -24.41 14.07
CA ARG A 158 -3.65 -25.59 13.49
C ARG A 158 -4.08 -26.91 14.16
N PRO A 159 -3.94 -28.06 13.47
CA PRO A 159 -4.12 -29.38 14.06
C PRO A 159 -3.11 -29.64 15.19
N SER A 160 -3.47 -30.46 16.18
CA SER A 160 -2.65 -30.74 17.37
C SER A 160 -1.28 -31.39 17.04
N GLY A 161 -1.19 -32.15 15.95
CA GLY A 161 0.06 -32.79 15.50
C GLY A 161 1.04 -31.85 14.77
N ASP A 162 0.60 -30.68 14.33
CA ASP A 162 1.40 -29.78 13.48
C ASP A 162 2.13 -28.72 14.31
N GLY A 163 2.95 -29.15 15.27
CA GLY A 163 3.69 -28.29 16.21
C GLY A 163 4.61 -27.27 15.52
N ASP A 164 5.27 -27.71 14.46
CA ASP A 164 6.32 -26.95 13.76
C ASP A 164 5.79 -26.22 12.52
N ALA A 165 4.46 -26.07 12.37
CA ALA A 165 3.84 -25.45 11.20
C ALA A 165 4.46 -24.09 10.87
N ALA A 166 4.74 -23.29 11.91
CA ALA A 166 5.32 -21.96 11.75
C ALA A 166 6.70 -21.96 11.06
N GLN A 167 7.48 -23.04 11.19
CA GLN A 167 8.84 -23.16 10.65
C GLN A 167 8.89 -23.83 9.27
N LYS A 168 7.75 -24.37 8.80
CA LYS A 168 7.62 -25.11 7.54
C LYS A 168 6.80 -24.28 6.52
N PRO A 169 6.83 -24.64 5.23
CA PRO A 169 5.89 -24.09 4.27
C PRO A 169 4.46 -24.46 4.67
N VAL A 170 3.59 -23.46 4.79
CA VAL A 170 2.17 -23.66 5.14
C VAL A 170 1.29 -23.35 3.94
N GLN A 171 0.18 -24.06 3.84
CA GLN A 171 -0.90 -23.76 2.92
C GLN A 171 -2.20 -23.63 3.72
N TRP A 172 -3.10 -22.76 3.27
CA TRP A 172 -4.44 -22.69 3.84
C TRP A 172 -5.41 -23.58 3.07
N GLY A 173 -6.20 -24.34 3.81
CA GLY A 173 -7.32 -25.12 3.29
C GLY A 173 -7.94 -25.96 4.39
N GLU A 174 -8.79 -26.89 4.01
CA GLU A 174 -9.37 -27.87 4.91
C GLU A 174 -8.27 -28.87 5.31
N ALA A 175 -7.94 -28.91 6.60
CA ALA A 175 -6.92 -29.83 7.11
C ALA A 175 -7.47 -31.26 7.12
N SER A 176 -6.87 -32.17 6.36
CA SER A 176 -7.23 -33.59 6.38
C SER A 176 -6.65 -34.25 7.63
N VAL A 177 -7.34 -34.13 8.76
CA VAL A 177 -6.94 -34.87 9.97
C VAL A 177 -7.31 -36.34 9.77
N TYR A 178 -6.30 -37.21 9.68
CA TYR A 178 -6.50 -38.67 9.76
C TYR A 178 -7.28 -39.00 11.04
N GLY A 179 -8.52 -39.49 10.88
CA GLY A 179 -9.42 -39.85 12.00
C GLY A 179 -10.54 -38.86 12.35
N ALA A 180 -10.68 -37.73 11.63
CA ALA A 180 -11.73 -36.74 11.88
C ALA A 180 -12.93 -36.79 10.90
N GLU A 181 -13.10 -37.90 10.16
CA GLU A 181 -14.25 -38.10 9.26
C GLU A 181 -15.62 -38.04 9.98
N THR A 182 -15.64 -38.10 11.31
CA THR A 182 -16.85 -38.13 12.13
C THR A 182 -17.41 -36.75 12.52
N ARG A 183 -16.78 -35.63 12.12
CA ARG A 183 -17.30 -34.29 12.42
C ARG A 183 -18.01 -33.66 11.21
N ASN A 184 -19.29 -33.32 11.40
CA ASN A 184 -20.13 -32.60 10.42
C ASN A 184 -19.61 -31.19 10.07
N VAL A 185 -18.63 -30.66 10.79
CA VAL A 185 -18.03 -29.33 10.58
C VAL A 185 -16.55 -29.50 10.24
N GLY A 186 -16.14 -29.01 9.07
CA GLY A 186 -14.74 -28.98 8.64
C GLY A 186 -13.98 -27.85 9.34
N HIS A 187 -12.65 -27.93 9.35
CA HIS A 187 -11.79 -26.91 9.95
C HIS A 187 -10.77 -26.43 8.92
N CYS A 188 -10.80 -25.12 8.61
CA CYS A 188 -9.87 -24.51 7.67
C CYS A 188 -8.80 -23.73 8.40
N CYS A 189 -7.53 -24.06 8.15
CA CYS A 189 -6.42 -23.40 8.82
C CYS A 189 -5.15 -23.47 7.98
N PHE A 190 -4.14 -22.70 8.38
CA PHE A 190 -2.78 -22.91 7.92
C PHE A 190 -2.21 -24.18 8.55
N THR A 191 -1.71 -25.06 7.70
CA THR A 191 -1.01 -26.27 8.14
C THR A 191 0.14 -26.58 7.19
N SER A 192 1.15 -27.31 7.69
CA SER A 192 2.23 -27.89 6.90
C SER A 192 1.84 -29.22 6.24
N TYR A 193 0.69 -29.78 6.61
CA TYR A 193 0.14 -30.99 6.00
C TYR A 193 -0.56 -30.70 4.67
N GLU A 194 -0.92 -31.77 3.97
CA GLU A 194 -1.71 -31.65 2.75
C GLU A 194 -3.10 -31.09 3.08
N VAL A 195 -3.53 -30.11 2.27
CA VAL A 195 -4.82 -29.43 2.43
C VAL A 195 -5.67 -29.61 1.19
N ILE A 196 -6.97 -29.73 1.41
CA ILE A 196 -7.96 -29.79 0.34
C ILE A 196 -8.63 -28.42 0.24
N PRO A 197 -8.95 -27.93 -0.97
CA PRO A 197 -9.75 -26.72 -1.12
C PRO A 197 -11.12 -26.87 -0.40
N PRO A 198 -11.60 -25.82 0.29
CA PRO A 198 -12.89 -25.85 0.96
C PRO A 198 -14.01 -26.09 -0.05
N ARG A 199 -14.95 -26.96 0.33
CA ARG A 199 -16.10 -27.36 -0.49
C ARG A 199 -17.27 -26.43 -0.23
N SER A 200 -17.94 -25.99 -1.28
CA SER A 200 -19.07 -25.04 -1.19
C SER A 200 -20.25 -25.51 -0.33
N ASN A 201 -20.42 -26.83 -0.14
CA ASN A 201 -21.57 -27.42 0.55
C ASN A 201 -21.26 -27.90 1.99
N ARG A 202 -20.10 -27.55 2.56
CA ARG A 202 -19.70 -27.94 3.92
C ARG A 202 -19.61 -26.73 4.84
N LYS A 203 -20.04 -26.87 6.09
CA LYS A 203 -19.86 -25.84 7.12
C LYS A 203 -18.45 -25.92 7.69
N TYR A 204 -17.81 -24.77 7.83
CA TYR A 204 -16.48 -24.61 8.42
C TYR A 204 -16.57 -23.78 9.69
N ARG A 205 -15.75 -24.11 10.69
CA ARG A 205 -15.59 -23.35 11.93
C ARG A 205 -14.12 -23.01 12.14
#